data_AF-X6P5Z1-F1
#
_entry.id   AF-X6P5Z1-F1
#
_cell.length_a   1.000
_cell.length_b   1.000
_cell.length_c   1.000
_cell.angle_alpha   90.00
_cell.angle_beta   90.00
_cell.angle_gamma   90.00
#
_symmetry.space_group_name_H-M   'P 1'
#
loop_
_entity.id
_entity.type
_entity.pdbx_description
1 polymer ?
#
loop_
_entity_poly.entity_id
_entity_poly.type
_entity_poly.pdbx_seq_one_letter_code
_entity_poly.pdbx_strand_id
1 'polypeptide(L)' 'NIFGNSNVICSGSDDNTIRFWDIRSNKNELYMIKGDNERDNGILCLKFILLKKKKKAKNIKYDLNLCYGSVKGQIRIWG' A
#
# COMPACT_ATOMS: atom_id res chain seq x y z
N ASN A 1 -9.09 11.62 -3.32
CA ASN A 1 -8.94 10.91 -4.61
C ASN A 1 -7.48 10.53 -4.83
N ILE A 2 -7.03 9.40 -4.28
CA ILE A 2 -5.67 8.87 -4.53
C ILE A 2 -5.59 8.26 -5.95
N PHE A 3 -6.73 7.85 -6.51
CA PHE A 3 -6.89 7.48 -7.93
C PHE A 3 -6.76 8.64 -8.93
N GLY A 4 -6.48 9.87 -8.48
CA GLY A 4 -6.25 11.02 -9.36
C GLY A 4 -4.78 11.22 -9.78
N ASN A 5 -3.83 10.53 -9.15
CA ASN A 5 -2.42 10.61 -9.53
C ASN A 5 -2.01 9.31 -10.24
N SER A 6 -2.28 9.23 -11.54
CA SER A 6 -1.78 8.19 -12.47
C SER A 6 -0.25 8.10 -12.53
N ASN A 7 0.44 8.97 -11.79
CA ASN A 7 1.88 9.19 -11.84
C ASN A 7 2.60 8.60 -10.63
N VAL A 8 1.89 7.88 -9.74
CA VAL A 8 2.50 7.23 -8.58
C VAL A 8 2.64 5.73 -8.82
N ILE A 9 3.86 5.22 -8.68
CA ILE A 9 4.14 3.78 -8.66
C ILE A 9 4.23 3.34 -7.19
N CYS A 10 3.64 2.17 -6.89
CA CYS A 10 3.80 1.48 -5.62
C CYS A 10 4.51 0.14 -5.88
N SER A 11 5.59 -0.14 -5.14
CA SER A 11 6.41 -1.34 -5.30
C SER A 11 6.68 -2.01 -3.95
N GLY A 12 6.63 -3.34 -3.92
CA GLY A 12 7.10 -4.16 -2.80
C GLY A 12 8.45 -4.78 -3.14
N SER A 13 9.28 -5.02 -2.14
CA SER A 13 10.66 -5.47 -2.31
C SER A 13 11.05 -6.54 -1.28
N ASP A 14 12.08 -7.30 -1.64
CA ASP A 14 12.69 -8.33 -0.78
C ASP A 14 13.42 -7.72 0.43
N ASP A 15 13.78 -6.43 0.37
CA ASP A 15 14.27 -5.65 1.52
C ASP A 15 13.20 -5.36 2.59
N ASN A 16 12.05 -6.03 2.49
CA ASN A 16 10.89 -5.91 3.37
C ASN A 16 10.28 -4.50 3.40
N THR A 17 10.39 -3.75 2.29
CA THR A 17 9.79 -2.42 2.16
C THR A 17 8.72 -2.36 1.07
N ILE A 18 7.77 -1.45 1.27
CA ILE A 18 6.84 -0.98 0.24
C ILE A 18 7.13 0.50 0.03
N ARG A 19 7.41 0.90 -1.21
CA ARG A 19 7.81 2.26 -1.56
C ARG A 19 6.86 2.86 -2.59
N PHE A 20 6.71 4.18 -2.51
CA PHE A 20 5.92 4.98 -3.42
C PHE A 20 6.81 5.97 -4.15
N TRP A 21 6.58 6.15 -5.45
CA TRP A 21 7.43 6.95 -6.33
C TRP A 21 6.58 7.87 -7.19
N ASP A 22 6.93 9.16 -7.33
CA ASP A 22 6.34 10.02 -8.38
C ASP A 22 7.19 9.92 -9.64
N ILE A 23 6.61 9.42 -10.73
CA ILE A 23 7.32 9.26 -12.01
C ILE A 23 7.67 10.59 -12.67
N ARG A 24 6.99 11.68 -12.31
CA ARG A 24 7.28 13.04 -12.81
C ARG A 24 8.46 13.66 -12.06
N SER A 25 8.61 13.31 -10.79
CA SER A 25 9.64 13.86 -9.91
C SER A 25 10.91 13.04 -10.00
N ASN A 26 11.60 13.03 -11.14
CA ASN A 26 12.94 12.42 -11.35
C ASN A 26 13.27 11.18 -10.46
N LYS A 27 12.33 10.23 -10.32
CA LYS A 27 12.44 9.00 -9.51
C LYS A 27 12.59 9.18 -7.98
N ASN A 28 12.16 10.29 -7.42
CA ASN A 28 12.18 10.49 -5.96
C ASN A 28 11.17 9.58 -5.26
N GLU A 29 11.63 8.93 -4.19
CA GLU A 29 10.77 8.23 -3.25
C GLU A 29 9.89 9.25 -2.53
N LEU A 30 8.58 9.04 -2.57
CA LEU A 30 7.60 9.87 -1.86
C LEU A 30 7.38 9.37 -0.44
N TYR A 31 7.34 8.05 -0.27
CA TYR A 31 6.99 7.42 0.98
C TYR A 31 7.46 5.97 1.01
N MET A 32 7.77 5.49 2.22
CA MET A 32 8.20 4.12 2.47
C MET A 32 7.46 3.57 3.69
N ILE A 33 6.98 2.33 3.55
CA ILE A 33 6.45 1.49 4.61
C ILE A 33 7.45 0.37 4.83
N LYS A 34 7.81 0.11 6.09
CA LYS A 34 8.61 -1.06 6.47
C LYS A 34 7.68 -2.16 6.96
N GLY A 35 7.87 -3.37 6.42
CA GLY A 35 7.27 -4.58 6.96
C GLY A 35 7.90 -4.98 8.28
N ASP A 36 7.33 -5.99 8.93
CA ASP A 36 7.89 -6.59 10.13
C ASP A 36 9.04 -7.53 9.74
N ASN A 37 10.27 -7.22 10.15
CA ASN A 37 11.45 -7.99 9.75
C ASN A 37 11.43 -9.44 10.26
N GLU A 38 10.79 -9.70 11.41
CA GLU A 38 10.71 -11.04 11.96
C GLU A 38 9.57 -11.84 11.33
N ARG A 39 8.48 -11.18 10.93
CA ARG A 39 7.25 -11.86 10.50
C ARG A 39 7.00 -11.85 9.01
N ASP A 40 7.61 -10.93 8.27
CA ASP A 40 7.29 -10.75 6.85
C ASP A 40 8.45 -11.22 5.94
N ASN A 41 9.69 -10.78 6.21
CA ASN A 41 10.91 -11.17 5.48
C ASN A 41 10.84 -10.96 3.96
N GLY A 42 10.23 -9.85 3.52
CA GLY A 42 10.08 -9.51 2.10
C GLY A 42 8.62 -9.42 1.68
N ILE A 43 8.36 -8.59 0.67
CA ILE A 43 7.03 -8.32 0.13
C ILE A 43 6.89 -8.95 -1.25
N LEU A 44 5.96 -9.90 -1.41
CA LEU A 44 5.78 -10.67 -2.65
C LEU A 44 4.63 -10.19 -3.52
N CYS A 45 3.57 -9.64 -2.93
CA CYS A 45 2.41 -9.18 -3.69
C CYS A 45 1.73 -7.99 -3.03
N LEU A 46 1.05 -7.18 -3.86
CA LEU A 46 0.36 -5.97 -3.45
C LEU A 46 -1.02 -5.90 -4.09
N LYS A 47 -2.02 -5.44 -3.33
CA LYS A 47 -3.36 -5.16 -3.84
C LYS A 47 -3.98 -4.00 -3.09
N PHE A 48 -4.41 -2.98 -3.83
CA PHE A 48 -5.28 -1.94 -3.28
C PHE A 48 -6.72 -2.44 -3.23
N ILE A 49 -7.37 -2.23 -2.08
CA ILE A 49 -8.78 -2.54 -1.86
C ILE A 49 -9.52 -1.31 -1.31
N LEU A 50 -10.75 -1.11 -1.78
CA LEU A 50 -11.64 -0.08 -1.26
C LEU A 50 -12.53 -0.71 -0.19
N LEU A 51 -12.33 -0.32 1.07
CA LEU A 51 -13.18 -0.77 2.16
C LEU A 51 -14.26 0.27 2.43
N LYS A 52 -15.52 -0.17 2.39
CA LYS A 52 -16.66 0.66 2.79
C LYS A 52 -16.68 0.73 4.32
N LYS A 53 -16.49 1.92 4.88
CA LYS A 53 -16.82 2.12 6.30
C LYS A 53 -18.33 2.14 6.47
N LYS A 54 -18.86 1.22 7.28
CA LYS A 54 -20.25 1.29 7.76
C LYS A 54 -20.35 2.44 8.77
N LYS A 55 -20.64 3.66 8.32
CA LYS A 55 -21.19 4.70 9.19
C LYS A 55 -22.60 5.06 8.72
N LYS A 56 -23.56 5.01 9.64
CA LYS A 56 -24.92 5.54 9.50
C LYS A 56 -24.85 7.07 9.31
N ALA A 57 -24.54 7.55 8.11
CA ALA A 57 -24.78 8.93 7.70
C ALA A 57 -24.53 9.07 6.19
N LYS A 58 -25.24 10.01 5.56
CA LYS A 58 -25.44 10.24 4.12
C LYS A 58 -24.19 10.52 3.27
N ASN A 59 -22.97 10.21 3.73
CA ASN A 59 -21.72 10.34 2.98
C ASN A 59 -20.88 9.08 3.12
N ILE A 60 -21.01 8.17 2.15
CA ILE A 60 -20.18 6.95 2.09
C ILE A 60 -18.75 7.36 1.77
N LYS A 61 -17.90 7.46 2.79
CA LYS A 61 -16.46 7.64 2.64
C LYS A 61 -15.81 6.28 2.39
N TYR A 62 -15.14 6.14 1.25
CA TYR A 62 -14.29 4.98 0.96
C TYR A 62 -12.90 5.23 1.52
N ASP A 63 -12.39 4.28 2.30
CA ASP A 63 -10.99 4.29 2.72
C ASP A 63 -10.22 3.28 1.87
N LEU A 64 -9.15 3.75 1.25
CA LEU A 64 -8.26 2.94 0.44
C LEU A 64 -7.29 2.24 1.37
N ASN A 65 -7.28 0.91 1.32
CA ASN A 65 -6.36 0.09 2.10
C ASN A 65 -5.43 -0.63 1.14
N LEU A 66 -4.18 -0.79 1.55
CA LEU A 66 -3.18 -1.58 0.85
C LEU A 66 -3.05 -2.94 1.52
N CYS A 67 -3.37 -3.99 0.80
CA CYS A 67 -3.06 -5.36 1.21
C CYS A 67 -1.74 -5.80 0.61
N TYR A 68 -0.92 -6.50 1.37
CA TYR A 68 0.32 -7.07 0.87
C TYR A 68 0.59 -8.45 1.46
N GLY A 69 1.17 -9.32 0.64
CA GLY A 69 1.59 -10.66 1.05
C GLY A 69 3.09 -10.69 1.31
N SER A 70 3.49 -11.36 2.39
CA SER A 70 4.89 -11.52 2.76
C SER A 70 5.47 -12.87 2.37
N VAL A 71 6.80 -12.97 2.36
CA VAL A 71 7.52 -14.23 2.10
C VAL A 71 7.13 -15.33 3.09
N LYS A 72 6.83 -14.97 4.34
CA LYS A 72 6.35 -15.93 5.35
C LYS A 72 4.87 -16.33 5.19
N GLY A 73 4.22 -15.95 4.09
CA GLY A 73 2.86 -16.35 3.73
C GLY A 73 1.75 -15.56 4.44
N GLN A 74 2.07 -14.55 5.24
CA GLN A 74 1.07 -13.73 5.92
C GLN A 74 0.55 -12.64 4.98
N ILE A 75 -0.77 -12.40 5.01
CA ILE A 75 -1.38 -11.24 4.36
C ILE A 75 -1.57 -10.15 5.41
N ARG A 76 -1.10 -8.95 5.09
CA ARG A 76 -1.18 -7.74 5.92
C ARG A 76 -2.09 -6.71 5.25
N ILE A 77 -2.68 -5.85 6.06
CA ILE A 77 -3.49 -4.72 5.61
C ILE A 77 -2.94 -3.45 6.25
N TRP A 78 -2.71 -2.43 5.43
CA TRP A 78 -2.28 -1.10 5.82
C TRP A 78 -3.32 -0.07 5.36
N GLY A 79 -3.82 0.77 6.28
CA GLY A 79 -4.83 1.80 6.00
C GLY A 79 -5.47 2.38 7.26
#